data_AF-A0A6L5XI47-F1
#
_entry.id   AF-A0A6L5XI47-F1
#
_cell.length_a   1.000
_cell.length_b   1.000
_cell.length_c   1.000
_cell.angle_alpha   90.00
_cell.angle_beta   90.00
_cell.angle_gamma   90.00
#
_symmetry.space_group_name_H-M   'P 1'
#
loop_
_entity.id
_entity.type
_entity.pdbx_description
1 polymer ?
#
loop_
_entity_poly.entity_id
_entity_poly.type
_entity_poly.pdbx_seq_one_letter_code
_entity_poly.pdbx_strand_id
1 'polypeptide(L)'
;MARRICLLLLLLCCAIPAQAENRDFGQFSADLPDGWDGQERTAFSTGNQDEYMLVLGKQDQEQERFLAQISIYLLPNTPKSTAEDFARKMTELQGDTSEPSQEGRFWTFSGVPRNQTVKGQAVTRVAATPERILIIIAQDPDQIGADKVVDSLRGVTPEARAILGR
;
A
#
# COMPACT_ATOMS: atom_id res chain seq x y z
N MET A 1 -19.73 -12.46 -58.96
CA MET A 1 -19.59 -11.59 -57.78
C MET A 1 -19.65 -12.45 -56.53
N ALA A 2 -18.50 -12.99 -56.11
CA ALA A 2 -18.41 -13.84 -54.93
C ALA A 2 -17.56 -13.13 -53.87
N ARG A 3 -18.26 -12.60 -52.86
CA ARG A 3 -17.81 -12.45 -51.47
C ARG A 3 -16.34 -12.07 -51.24
N ARG A 4 -16.02 -10.80 -51.44
CA ARG A 4 -14.96 -10.10 -50.69
C ARG A 4 -15.48 -9.74 -49.29
N ILE A 5 -15.79 -10.71 -48.44
CA ILE A 5 -16.18 -10.46 -47.04
C ILE A 5 -15.70 -11.65 -46.19
N CYS A 6 -14.39 -11.82 -46.04
CA CYS A 6 -13.82 -12.79 -45.09
C CYS A 6 -12.41 -12.42 -44.65
N LEU A 7 -12.13 -11.12 -44.47
CA LEU A 7 -10.82 -10.63 -44.03
C LEU A 7 -10.91 -9.54 -42.93
N LEU A 8 -12.03 -9.49 -42.22
CA LEU A 8 -12.31 -8.48 -41.19
C LEU A 8 -12.53 -9.08 -39.78
N LEU A 9 -11.98 -10.27 -39.51
CA LEU A 9 -12.38 -11.06 -38.34
C LEU A 9 -11.30 -11.41 -37.32
N LEU A 10 -10.03 -10.98 -37.44
CA LEU A 10 -8.98 -11.43 -36.51
C LEU A 10 -7.92 -10.36 -36.18
N LEU A 11 -8.37 -9.13 -35.93
CA LEU A 11 -7.63 -8.20 -35.07
C LEU A 11 -8.42 -8.02 -33.77
N LEU A 12 -8.76 -9.13 -33.11
CA LEU A 12 -8.87 -9.11 -31.66
C LEU A 12 -7.44 -8.84 -31.17
N CYS A 13 -7.12 -7.58 -30.92
CA CYS A 13 -6.06 -7.26 -29.96
C CYS A 13 -6.45 -8.00 -28.68
N CYS A 14 -5.84 -9.14 -28.43
CA CYS A 14 -5.74 -9.69 -27.10
C CYS A 14 -5.05 -8.59 -26.28
N ALA A 15 -5.84 -7.73 -25.64
CA ALA A 15 -5.37 -6.97 -24.51
C ALA A 15 -5.01 -8.05 -23.48
N ILE A 16 -3.77 -8.52 -23.53
CA ILE A 16 -3.20 -9.33 -22.47
C ILE A 16 -3.44 -8.48 -21.23
N PRO A 17 -4.23 -8.95 -20.24
CA PRO A 17 -4.38 -8.21 -19.01
C PRO A 17 -2.98 -8.04 -18.48
N ALA A 18 -2.54 -6.80 -18.45
CA ALA A 18 -1.16 -6.53 -18.17
C ALA A 18 -0.88 -7.00 -16.74
N GLN A 19 0.07 -7.94 -16.69
CA GLN A 19 0.30 -8.76 -15.52
C GLN A 19 1.00 -7.90 -14.48
N ALA A 20 0.55 -7.98 -13.22
CA ALA A 20 1.23 -7.30 -12.14
C ALA A 20 2.70 -7.74 -12.08
N GLU A 21 3.60 -6.77 -12.04
CA GLU A 21 5.04 -6.99 -12.02
C GLU A 21 5.54 -6.97 -10.58
N ASN A 22 6.29 -8.01 -10.18
CA ASN A 22 6.94 -8.00 -8.89
C ASN A 22 8.05 -6.95 -8.85
N ARG A 23 8.04 -6.09 -7.83
CA ARG A 23 9.05 -5.05 -7.63
C ARG A 23 9.65 -5.14 -6.24
N ASP A 24 10.98 -5.13 -6.20
CA ASP A 24 11.76 -5.12 -4.97
C ASP A 24 12.10 -3.70 -4.52
N PHE A 25 12.04 -3.49 -3.21
CA PHE A 25 12.44 -2.29 -2.49
C PHE A 25 13.38 -2.68 -1.34
N GLY A 26 13.91 -1.69 -0.60
CA GLY A 26 14.89 -1.92 0.46
C GLY A 26 14.38 -2.83 1.60
N GLN A 27 13.10 -2.71 1.99
CA GLN A 27 12.50 -3.52 3.07
C GLN A 27 11.40 -4.46 2.62
N PHE A 28 10.73 -4.14 1.51
CA PHE A 28 9.58 -4.90 1.02
C PHE A 28 9.69 -5.22 -0.47
N SER A 29 8.89 -6.17 -0.93
CA SER A 29 8.56 -6.33 -2.34
C SER A 29 7.05 -6.46 -2.51
N ALA A 30 6.55 -6.10 -3.68
CA ALA A 30 5.12 -6.15 -3.99
C ALA A 30 4.88 -6.42 -5.47
N ASP A 31 3.77 -7.09 -5.78
CA ASP A 31 3.28 -7.20 -7.16
C ASP A 31 2.49 -5.94 -7.49
N LEU A 32 3.01 -5.13 -8.42
CA LEU A 32 2.46 -3.83 -8.80
C LEU A 32 1.65 -3.93 -10.10
N PRO A 33 0.35 -3.56 -10.09
CA PRO A 33 -0.46 -3.50 -11.30
C PRO A 33 0.04 -2.45 -12.28
N ASP A 34 -0.44 -2.51 -13.51
CA ASP A 34 -0.12 -1.54 -14.54
C ASP A 34 -0.36 -0.07 -14.14
N GLY A 35 0.65 0.74 -14.42
CA GLY A 35 0.67 2.17 -14.09
C GLY A 35 0.83 2.46 -12.59
N TRP A 36 1.08 1.45 -11.75
CA TRP A 36 1.52 1.67 -10.38
C TRP A 36 3.04 1.84 -10.33
N ASP A 37 3.46 2.77 -9.48
CA ASP A 37 4.86 2.98 -9.16
C ASP A 37 5.11 3.11 -7.66
N GLY A 38 6.38 3.12 -7.26
CA GLY A 38 6.80 3.14 -5.87
C GLY A 38 8.04 4.00 -5.63
N GLN A 39 8.05 4.70 -4.49
CA GLN A 39 9.21 5.45 -4.02
C GLN A 39 9.46 5.15 -2.55
N GLU A 40 10.71 4.89 -2.21
CA GLU A 40 11.14 4.72 -0.82
C GLU A 40 11.99 5.90 -0.34
N ARG A 41 11.89 6.18 0.96
CA ARG A 41 12.67 7.21 1.65
C ARG A 41 13.02 6.73 3.05
N THR A 42 14.24 7.06 3.49
CA THR A 42 14.66 6.89 4.87
C THR A 42 14.85 8.24 5.55
N ALA A 43 15.00 8.25 6.88
CA ALA A 43 15.39 9.44 7.64
C ALA A 43 14.47 10.67 7.41
N PHE A 44 13.18 10.41 7.17
CA PHE A 44 12.25 11.43 6.71
C PHE A 44 11.60 12.25 7.85
N SER A 45 11.63 11.76 9.09
CA SER A 45 11.04 12.45 10.24
C SER A 45 12.11 12.92 11.23
N THR A 46 12.97 12.03 11.71
CA THR A 46 13.97 12.35 12.76
C THR A 46 15.40 12.44 12.23
N GLY A 47 15.62 12.18 10.94
CA GLY A 47 16.96 12.02 10.37
C GLY A 47 17.58 10.64 10.66
N ASN A 48 16.88 9.76 11.38
CA ASN A 48 17.33 8.41 11.67
C ASN A 48 17.15 7.48 10.46
N GLN A 49 18.22 6.81 10.04
CA GLN A 49 18.21 5.85 8.92
C GLN A 49 17.34 4.61 9.18
N ASP A 50 17.01 4.32 10.44
CA ASP A 50 16.09 3.24 10.81
C ASP A 50 14.62 3.57 10.50
N GLU A 51 14.30 4.82 10.17
CA GLU A 51 12.99 5.17 9.64
C GLU A 51 12.92 4.79 8.18
N TYR A 52 11.92 3.98 7.81
CA TYR A 52 11.67 3.61 6.43
C TYR A 52 10.23 3.94 6.05
N MET A 53 10.07 4.57 4.88
CA MET A 53 8.78 4.83 4.25
C MET A 53 8.83 4.35 2.81
N LEU A 54 7.82 3.58 2.41
CA LEU A 54 7.55 3.19 1.03
C LEU A 54 6.16 3.70 0.65
N VAL A 55 6.10 4.50 -0.42
CA VAL A 55 4.84 4.98 -1.00
C VAL A 55 4.66 4.31 -2.35
N LEU A 56 3.59 3.54 -2.48
CA LEU A 56 3.16 2.90 -3.72
C LEU A 56 1.89 3.61 -4.20
N GLY A 57 1.69 3.73 -5.50
CA GLY A 57 0.43 4.29 -5.98
C GLY A 57 0.31 4.35 -7.49
N LYS A 58 -0.92 4.58 -7.93
CA LYS A 58 -1.24 4.88 -9.33
C LYS A 58 -1.53 6.38 -9.42
N GLN A 59 -0.82 7.08 -10.28
CA GLN A 59 -1.14 8.47 -10.60
C GLN A 59 -2.09 8.54 -11.79
N ASP A 60 -2.72 9.70 -11.97
CA ASP A 60 -3.45 9.98 -13.21
C ASP A 60 -2.50 10.16 -14.40
N GLN A 61 -3.06 10.30 -15.60
CA GLN A 61 -2.29 10.33 -16.84
C GLN A 61 -1.28 11.49 -16.89
N GLU A 62 -1.62 12.60 -16.24
CA GLU A 62 -0.79 13.81 -16.16
C GLU A 62 0.25 13.74 -15.02
N GLN A 63 0.20 12.69 -14.19
CA GLN A 63 1.04 12.47 -13.02
C GLN A 63 0.93 13.58 -11.96
N GLU A 64 -0.21 14.28 -11.92
CA GLU A 64 -0.43 15.42 -11.02
C GLU A 64 -1.07 14.98 -9.70
N ARG A 65 -1.82 13.87 -9.70
CA ARG A 65 -2.51 13.35 -8.51
C ARG A 65 -2.45 11.83 -8.42
N PHE A 66 -2.47 11.33 -7.20
CA PHE A 66 -2.68 9.91 -6.93
C PHE A 66 -4.16 9.57 -7.06
N LEU A 67 -4.46 8.53 -7.83
CA LEU A 67 -5.77 7.88 -7.92
C LEU A 67 -5.96 6.86 -6.78
N ALA A 68 -4.88 6.15 -6.44
CA ALA A 68 -4.78 5.30 -5.27
C ALA A 68 -3.36 5.36 -4.71
N GLN A 69 -3.22 5.18 -3.40
CA GLN A 69 -1.95 5.26 -2.70
C GLN A 69 -1.91 4.27 -1.52
N ILE A 70 -0.76 3.62 -1.34
CA ILE A 70 -0.42 2.85 -0.16
C ILE A 70 0.82 3.47 0.45
N SER A 71 0.73 3.90 1.71
CA SER A 71 1.87 4.37 2.49
C SER A 71 2.24 3.31 3.53
N ILE A 72 3.46 2.81 3.44
CA ILE A 72 4.01 1.79 4.32
C ILE A 72 5.13 2.43 5.13
N TYR A 73 5.03 2.36 6.45
CA TYR A 73 6.04 2.85 7.38
C TYR A 73 6.58 1.71 8.20
N LEU A 74 7.90 1.59 8.27
CA LEU A 74 8.59 0.72 9.21
C LEU A 74 9.45 1.61 10.09
N LEU A 75 9.06 1.74 11.36
CA LEU A 75 9.61 2.73 12.30
C LEU A 75 10.17 2.06 13.54
N PRO A 76 11.17 2.65 14.22
CA PRO A 76 11.60 2.21 15.54
C PRO A 76 10.44 2.27 16.56
N ASN A 77 10.24 1.19 17.31
CA ASN A 77 9.27 1.16 18.42
C ASN A 77 9.88 1.71 19.71
N THR A 78 10.37 2.95 19.68
CA THR A 78 10.95 3.62 20.87
C THR A 78 9.95 3.70 22.03
N PRO A 79 8.66 4.00 21.80
CA PRO A 79 7.66 4.03 22.88
C PRO A 79 7.29 2.65 23.42
N LYS A 80 7.80 1.55 22.83
CA LYS A 80 7.45 0.16 23.17
C LYS A 80 5.94 -0.07 23.19
N SER A 81 5.22 0.57 22.26
CA SER A 81 3.77 0.46 22.15
C SER A 81 3.37 -0.88 21.55
N THR A 82 2.21 -1.40 21.97
CA THR A 82 1.57 -2.51 21.27
C THR A 82 0.94 -2.02 19.96
N ALA A 83 0.66 -2.94 19.05
CA ALA A 83 -0.03 -2.61 17.80
C ALA A 83 -1.45 -2.06 18.07
N GLU A 84 -2.13 -2.59 19.09
CA GLU A 84 -3.45 -2.12 19.52
C GLU A 84 -3.40 -0.66 19.99
N ASP A 85 -2.53 -0.36 20.95
CA ASP A 85 -2.41 0.98 21.52
C ASP A 85 -2.04 1.99 20.44
N PHE A 86 -1.16 1.60 19.51
CA PHE A 86 -0.75 2.46 18.42
C PHE A 86 -1.88 2.68 17.41
N ALA A 87 -2.63 1.64 17.04
CA ALA A 87 -3.80 1.75 16.17
C ALA A 87 -4.87 2.67 16.79
N ARG A 88 -5.15 2.54 18.09
CA ARG A 88 -6.07 3.43 18.83
C ARG A 88 -5.61 4.89 18.79
N LYS A 89 -4.33 5.16 19.03
CA LYS A 89 -3.79 6.53 18.90
C LYS A 89 -3.91 7.08 17.48
N MET A 90 -3.72 6.23 16.47
CA MET A 90 -3.84 6.67 15.08
C MET A 90 -5.27 7.06 14.68
N THR A 91 -6.30 6.52 15.33
CA THR A 91 -7.68 6.92 15.03
C THR A 91 -7.93 8.40 15.36
N GLU A 92 -7.24 8.95 16.36
CA GLU A 92 -7.32 10.37 16.75
C GLU A 92 -6.80 11.32 15.65
N LEU A 93 -5.95 10.80 14.76
CA LEU A 93 -5.36 11.55 13.64
C LEU A 93 -6.22 11.51 12.36
N GLN A 94 -7.30 10.73 12.36
CA GLN A 94 -8.17 10.53 11.21
C GLN A 94 -9.61 11.00 11.53
N GLY A 95 -10.37 11.33 10.49
CA GLY A 95 -11.82 11.56 10.59
C GLY A 95 -12.59 10.27 10.38
N ASP A 96 -13.85 10.22 10.82
CA ASP A 96 -14.83 9.15 10.49
C ASP A 96 -14.28 7.73 10.71
N THR A 97 -13.66 7.51 11.87
CA THR A 97 -12.94 6.27 12.16
C THR A 97 -13.85 5.15 12.65
N SER A 98 -13.53 3.92 12.23
CA SER A 98 -14.05 2.72 12.90
C SER A 98 -13.23 2.41 14.15
N GLU A 99 -13.80 1.63 15.07
CA GLU A 99 -13.04 1.04 16.16
C GLU A 99 -11.96 0.09 15.60
N PRO A 100 -10.72 0.13 16.11
CA PRO A 100 -9.70 -0.85 15.75
C PRO A 100 -10.10 -2.26 16.15
N SER A 101 -9.85 -3.21 15.26
CA SER A 101 -10.09 -4.63 15.50
C SER A 101 -8.92 -5.47 14.99
N GLN A 102 -8.72 -6.65 15.57
CA GLN A 102 -7.61 -7.53 15.18
C GLN A 102 -7.97 -8.38 13.97
N GLU A 103 -7.14 -8.30 12.92
CA GLU A 103 -7.23 -9.09 11.70
C GLU A 103 -5.90 -9.81 11.47
N GLY A 104 -5.85 -11.09 11.85
CA GLY A 104 -4.61 -11.84 11.89
C GLY A 104 -3.60 -11.20 12.85
N ARG A 105 -2.48 -10.69 12.32
CA ARG A 105 -1.45 -10.01 13.11
C ARG A 105 -1.57 -8.49 13.15
N PHE A 106 -2.48 -7.94 12.35
CA PHE A 106 -2.66 -6.51 12.27
C PHE A 106 -3.81 -6.08 13.17
N TRP A 107 -3.68 -4.89 13.74
CA TRP A 107 -4.81 -4.11 14.19
C TRP A 107 -5.24 -3.21 13.03
N THR A 108 -6.47 -3.40 12.58
CA THR A 108 -7.04 -2.74 11.41
C THR A 108 -8.15 -1.78 11.82
N PHE A 109 -8.20 -0.62 11.18
CA PHE A 109 -9.34 0.29 11.23
C PHE A 109 -9.49 1.05 9.92
N SER A 110 -10.67 1.59 9.68
CA SER A 110 -10.93 2.54 8.59
C SER A 110 -11.02 3.96 9.12
N GLY A 111 -10.66 4.94 8.29
CA GLY A 111 -10.81 6.36 8.62
C GLY A 111 -10.44 7.25 7.44
N VAL A 112 -10.57 8.57 7.59
CA VAL A 112 -10.18 9.57 6.58
C VAL A 112 -8.91 10.27 7.06
N PRO A 113 -7.73 9.98 6.47
CA PRO A 113 -6.49 10.64 6.83
C PRO A 113 -6.53 12.14 6.52
N ARG A 114 -6.19 12.98 7.51
CA ARG A 114 -6.23 14.45 7.34
C ARG A 114 -5.08 14.99 6.49
N ASN A 115 -3.94 14.30 6.48
CA ASN A 115 -2.68 14.79 5.90
C ASN A 115 -2.25 14.03 4.63
N GLN A 116 -3.15 13.30 3.98
CA GLN A 116 -2.81 12.54 2.77
C GLN A 116 -3.18 13.28 1.47
N THR A 117 -2.40 13.01 0.43
CA THR A 117 -2.58 13.55 -0.93
C THR A 117 -3.85 12.98 -1.57
N VAL A 118 -4.06 11.67 -1.44
CA VAL A 118 -5.32 11.01 -1.83
C VAL A 118 -6.42 11.39 -0.84
N LYS A 119 -7.58 11.80 -1.37
CA LYS A 119 -8.77 12.10 -0.57
C LYS A 119 -9.66 10.87 -0.46
N GLY A 120 -10.34 10.74 0.68
CA GLY A 120 -11.28 9.66 0.94
C GLY A 120 -10.81 8.68 2.01
N GLN A 121 -11.62 7.64 2.19
CA GLN A 121 -11.42 6.63 3.21
C GLN A 121 -10.15 5.82 2.96
N ALA A 122 -9.47 5.49 4.04
CA ALA A 122 -8.30 4.65 4.10
C ALA A 122 -8.57 3.44 4.99
N VAL A 123 -7.93 2.32 4.67
CA VAL A 123 -7.75 1.20 5.60
C VAL A 123 -6.35 1.29 6.17
N THR A 124 -6.25 1.42 7.49
CA THR A 124 -4.98 1.44 8.23
C THR A 124 -4.78 0.10 8.92
N ARG A 125 -3.61 -0.51 8.74
CA ARG A 125 -3.18 -1.77 9.38
C ARG A 125 -1.91 -1.52 10.17
N VAL A 126 -1.89 -1.95 11.42
CA VAL A 126 -0.75 -1.74 12.33
C VAL A 126 -0.27 -3.08 12.88
N ALA A 127 1.03 -3.35 12.77
CA ALA A 127 1.70 -4.44 13.46
C ALA A 127 2.88 -3.89 14.28
N ALA A 128 3.23 -4.57 15.36
CA ALA A 128 4.33 -4.14 16.22
C ALA A 128 5.13 -5.33 16.75
N THR A 129 6.44 -5.13 16.83
CA THR A 129 7.40 -5.92 17.61
C THR A 129 8.00 -5.00 18.68
N PRO A 130 8.76 -5.51 19.66
CA PRO A 130 9.45 -4.62 20.61
C PRO A 130 10.40 -3.62 19.93
N GLU A 131 10.92 -3.92 18.74
CA GLU A 131 11.89 -3.11 18.01
C GLU A 131 11.27 -2.20 16.96
N ARG A 132 10.15 -2.61 16.37
CA ARG A 132 9.56 -1.96 15.18
C ARG A 132 8.05 -1.83 15.25
N ILE A 133 7.53 -0.77 14.64
CA ILE A 133 6.12 -0.60 14.28
C ILE A 133 6.04 -0.59 12.76
N LEU A 134 5.12 -1.40 12.21
CA LEU A 134 4.73 -1.41 10.81
C LEU A 134 3.35 -0.77 10.69
N ILE A 135 3.22 0.23 9.84
CA ILE A 135 1.95 0.90 9.53
C ILE A 135 1.73 0.80 8.03
N ILE A 136 0.57 0.33 7.60
CA ILE A 136 0.17 0.30 6.19
C ILE A 136 -1.14 1.07 6.08
N ILE A 137 -1.14 2.16 5.31
CA ILE A 137 -2.31 2.99 5.05
C ILE A 137 -2.64 2.84 3.56
N ALA A 138 -3.75 2.19 3.23
CA ALA A 138 -4.21 2.02 1.85
C ALA A 138 -5.42 2.92 1.58
N GLN A 139 -5.32 3.78 0.58
CA GLN A 139 -6.37 4.67 0.08
C GLN A 139 -6.63 4.36 -1.38
N ASP A 140 -7.81 3.80 -1.66
CA ASP A 140 -8.20 3.36 -2.99
C ASP A 140 -9.72 3.52 -3.18
N PRO A 141 -10.19 4.77 -3.36
CA PRO A 141 -11.62 5.07 -3.41
C PRO A 141 -12.34 4.35 -4.55
N ASP A 142 -11.63 4.11 -5.66
CA ASP A 142 -12.16 3.49 -6.88
C ASP A 142 -11.83 1.99 -6.97
N GLN A 143 -11.24 1.40 -5.92
CA GLN A 143 -10.88 -0.02 -5.82
C GLN A 143 -10.04 -0.53 -7.00
N ILE A 144 -9.08 0.29 -7.44
CA ILE A 144 -8.26 0.04 -8.64
C ILE A 144 -7.10 -0.92 -8.40
N GLY A 145 -6.82 -1.31 -7.15
CA GLY A 145 -5.93 -2.43 -6.87
C GLY A 145 -5.13 -2.39 -5.58
N ALA A 146 -5.36 -1.44 -4.67
CA ALA A 146 -4.56 -1.32 -3.45
C ALA A 146 -4.61 -2.58 -2.58
N ASP A 147 -5.77 -3.21 -2.44
CA ASP A 147 -5.88 -4.45 -1.66
C ASP A 147 -5.02 -5.56 -2.25
N LYS A 148 -4.96 -5.69 -3.58
CA LYS A 148 -4.11 -6.69 -4.25
C LYS A 148 -2.63 -6.42 -4.04
N VAL A 149 -2.23 -5.14 -4.04
CA VAL A 149 -0.85 -4.74 -3.75
C VAL A 149 -0.52 -5.00 -2.28
N VAL A 150 -1.41 -4.67 -1.35
CA VAL A 150 -1.22 -4.97 0.08
C VAL A 150 -1.09 -6.47 0.28
N ASP A 151 -1.94 -7.28 -0.35
CA ASP A 151 -1.92 -8.74 -0.26
C ASP A 151 -0.64 -9.38 -0.84
N SER A 152 -0.04 -8.77 -1.86
CA SER A 152 1.20 -9.23 -2.47
C SER A 152 2.46 -8.82 -1.70
N LEU A 153 2.37 -7.89 -0.74
CA LEU A 153 3.52 -7.43 0.05
C LEU A 153 4.28 -8.59 0.70
N ARG A 154 5.61 -8.57 0.56
CA ARG A 154 6.54 -9.49 1.24
C ARG A 154 7.68 -8.73 1.90
N GLY A 155 8.20 -9.24 3.01
CA GLY A 155 9.40 -8.71 3.64
C GLY A 155 10.68 -9.26 2.98
N VAL A 156 11.51 -8.37 2.44
CA VAL A 156 12.79 -8.77 1.82
C VAL A 156 13.90 -8.97 2.86
N THR A 157 13.84 -8.24 3.97
CA THR A 157 14.75 -8.41 5.11
C THR A 157 14.15 -9.34 6.18
N PRO A 158 14.97 -9.98 7.05
CA PRO A 158 14.47 -10.78 8.16
C PRO A 158 13.55 -9.98 9.09
N GLU A 159 13.88 -8.72 9.36
CA GLU A 159 13.09 -7.82 10.19
C GLU A 159 11.72 -7.51 9.54
N ALA A 160 11.72 -7.08 8.27
CA ALA A 160 10.49 -6.80 7.55
C ALA A 160 9.60 -8.04 7.44
N ARG A 161 10.18 -9.22 7.18
CA ARG A 161 9.45 -10.49 7.14
C ARG A 161 8.86 -10.86 8.49
N ALA A 162 9.62 -10.66 9.57
CA ALA A 162 9.17 -10.98 10.91
C ALA A 162 7.98 -10.12 11.34
N ILE A 163 7.95 -8.83 11.01
CA ILE A 163 6.86 -7.91 11.36
C ILE A 163 5.68 -7.97 10.37
N LEU A 164 5.93 -8.19 9.08
CA LEU A 164 4.87 -8.36 8.07
C LEU A 164 4.20 -9.73 8.15
N GLY A 165 4.96 -10.77 8.49
CA GLY A 165 4.50 -12.15 8.64
C GLY A 165 4.59 -12.99 7.38
N ARG A 166 5.22 -12.45 6.32
CA ARG A 166 5.42 -13.08 5.02
C ARG A 166 6.58 -12.46 4.26
#